data_AF-A0A849SC41-F1
#
_entry.id   AF-A0A849SC41-F1
#
_cell.length_a   1.000
_cell.length_b   1.000
_cell.length_c   1.000
_cell.angle_alpha   90.00
_cell.angle_beta   90.00
_cell.angle_gamma   90.00
#
_symmetry.space_group_name_H-M   'P 1'
#
loop_
_entity.id
_entity.type
_entity.pdbx_description
1 polymer ?
#
loop_
_entity_poly.entity_id
_entity_poly.type
_entity_poly.pdbx_seq_one_letter_code
_entity_poly.pdbx_strand_id
1 'polypeptide(L)'
;MLTEILLIGLMCLSYYYWSDTHKAHEAALAAATRHCVAMEVQLLDGYVALKATRLHRNANGKLQLQRTFEFEFSSTGEHRYFGSVVMLGQLVAGIEMQPYRIQ
;
A
#
# COMPACT_ATOMS: atom_id res chain seq x y z
N MET A 1 27.06 2.64 -27.54
CA MET A 1 27.46 1.81 -26.38
C MET A 1 26.96 2.37 -25.05
N LEU A 2 27.46 3.51 -24.55
CA LEU A 2 27.07 4.02 -23.21
C LEU A 2 25.57 4.36 -23.10
N THR A 3 25.00 5.04 -24.10
CA THR A 3 23.59 5.42 -24.13
C THR A 3 22.66 4.21 -24.09
N GLU A 4 23.01 3.14 -24.81
CA GLU A 4 22.24 1.89 -24.84
C GLU A 4 22.26 1.22 -23.47
N ILE A 5 23.41 1.18 -22.80
CA ILE A 5 23.54 0.63 -21.43
C ILE A 5 22.68 1.45 -20.45
N LEU A 6 22.69 2.78 -20.55
CA LEU A 6 21.87 3.64 -19.71
C LEU A 6 20.36 3.42 -19.94
N LEU A 7 19.94 3.28 -21.19
CA LEU A 7 18.55 2.98 -21.56
C LEU A 7 18.09 1.63 -21.00
N ILE A 8 18.91 0.59 -21.17
CA ILE A 8 18.61 -0.75 -20.64
C ILE A 8 18.53 -0.70 -19.11
N GLY A 9 19.49 -0.05 -18.45
CA GLY A 9 19.49 0.12 -17.00
C GLY A 9 18.22 0.82 -16.48
N LEU A 10 17.79 1.89 -17.16
CA LEU A 10 16.56 2.61 -16.83
C LEU A 10 15.31 1.74 -17.01
N MET A 11 15.24 0.95 -18.08
CA MET A 11 14.13 0.01 -18.32
C MET A 11 14.08 -1.09 -17.26
N CYS A 12 15.22 -1.66 -16.87
CA CYS A 12 15.26 -2.66 -15.81
C CYS A 12 14.82 -2.06 -14.46
N LEU A 13 15.25 -0.85 -14.15
CA LEU A 13 14.87 -0.16 -12.90
C LEU A 13 13.38 0.19 -12.87
N SER A 14 12.82 0.69 -13.97
CA SER A 14 11.40 1.01 -14.07
C SER A 14 10.53 -0.24 -13.96
N TYR A 15 10.92 -1.34 -14.63
CA TYR A 15 10.24 -2.63 -14.53
C TYR A 15 10.30 -3.19 -13.10
N TYR A 16 11.47 -3.14 -12.46
CA TYR A 16 11.62 -3.55 -11.07
C TYR A 16 10.72 -2.75 -10.13
N TYR A 17 10.74 -1.42 -10.25
CA TYR A 17 9.89 -0.54 -9.44
C TYR A 17 8.40 -0.82 -9.66
N TRP A 18 7.99 -1.01 -10.91
CA TRP A 18 6.59 -1.32 -11.25
C TRP A 18 6.16 -2.67 -10.66
N SER A 19 6.95 -3.72 -10.86
CA SER A 19 6.67 -5.06 -10.33
C SER A 19 6.62 -5.08 -8.80
N ASP A 20 7.57 -4.42 -8.13
CA ASP A 20 7.61 -4.34 -6.67
C ASP A 20 6.40 -3.56 -6.12
N THR A 21 6.02 -2.46 -6.78
CA THR A 21 4.84 -1.66 -6.39
C THR A 21 3.54 -2.45 -6.58
N HIS A 22 3.42 -3.23 -7.65
CA HIS A 22 2.24 -4.04 -7.90
C HIS A 22 2.05 -5.13 -6.84
N LYS A 23 3.13 -5.84 -6.48
CA LYS A 23 3.10 -6.83 -5.38
C LYS A 23 2.73 -6.19 -4.03
N ALA A 24 3.27 -5.00 -3.76
CA ALA A 24 2.93 -4.27 -2.54
C ALA A 24 1.46 -3.83 -2.53
N HIS A 25 0.90 -3.44 -3.68
CA HIS A 25 -0.50 -3.08 -3.84
C HIS A 25 -1.44 -4.26 -3.57
N GLU A 26 -1.17 -5.42 -4.17
CA GLU A 26 -1.93 -6.66 -3.93
C GLU A 26 -1.90 -7.06 -2.45
N ALA A 27 -0.71 -7.02 -1.83
CA ALA A 27 -0.53 -7.32 -0.41
C ALA A 27 -1.27 -6.31 0.49
N ALA A 28 -1.25 -5.02 0.13
CA ALA A 28 -1.98 -3.98 0.85
C ALA A 28 -3.49 -4.17 0.74
N LEU A 29 -4.01 -4.50 -0.44
CA LEU A 29 -5.43 -4.81 -0.63
C LEU A 29 -5.86 -6.02 0.21
N ALA A 30 -5.08 -7.11 0.15
CA ALA A 30 -5.36 -8.28 0.97
C ALA A 30 -5.28 -7.99 2.49
N ALA A 31 -4.39 -7.08 2.91
CA ALA A 31 -4.29 -6.64 4.29
C ALA A 31 -5.50 -5.78 4.72
N ALA A 32 -5.88 -4.79 3.90
CA ALA A 32 -7.04 -3.94 4.13
C ALA A 32 -8.33 -4.77 4.22
N THR A 33 -8.57 -5.66 3.26
CA THR A 33 -9.74 -6.56 3.26
C THR A 33 -9.81 -7.40 4.53
N ARG A 34 -8.70 -8.05 4.90
CA ARG A 34 -8.65 -8.87 6.14
C ARG A 34 -8.90 -8.02 7.39
N HIS A 35 -8.37 -6.81 7.44
CA HIS A 35 -8.56 -5.91 8.57
C HIS A 35 -10.01 -5.41 8.66
N CYS A 36 -10.62 -5.01 7.54
CA CYS A 36 -12.04 -4.64 7.49
C CYS A 36 -12.94 -5.79 7.97
N VAL A 37 -12.69 -7.02 7.51
CA VAL A 37 -13.43 -8.22 7.96
C VAL A 37 -13.26 -8.45 9.46
N ALA A 38 -12.04 -8.32 9.99
CA ALA A 38 -11.78 -8.49 11.42
C ALA A 38 -12.45 -7.42 12.30
N MET A 39 -12.67 -6.23 11.75
CA MET A 39 -13.34 -5.10 12.42
C MET A 39 -14.85 -5.04 12.13
N GLU A 40 -15.39 -6.04 11.41
CA GLU A 40 -16.80 -6.11 10.99
C GLU A 40 -17.29 -4.88 10.21
N VAL A 41 -16.38 -4.25 9.46
CA VAL A 41 -16.69 -3.12 8.57
C VAL A 41 -16.55 -3.52 7.10
N GLN A 42 -17.28 -2.84 6.22
CA GLN A 42 -17.24 -3.09 4.79
C GLN A 42 -16.15 -2.26 4.10
N LEU A 43 -15.29 -2.91 3.33
CA LEU A 43 -14.42 -2.23 2.35
C LEU A 43 -15.27 -1.77 1.17
N LEU A 44 -15.34 -0.47 0.90
CA LEU A 44 -16.33 0.11 -0.03
C LEU A 44 -16.00 -0.12 -1.50
N ASP A 45 -14.79 0.24 -1.93
CA ASP A 45 -14.42 0.22 -3.34
C ASP A 45 -13.73 -1.10 -3.77
N GLY A 46 -13.49 -2.01 -2.82
CA GLY A 46 -12.71 -3.22 -3.09
C GLY A 46 -11.29 -2.92 -3.60
N TYR A 47 -10.77 -1.74 -3.31
CA TYR A 47 -9.53 -1.21 -3.87
C TYR A 47 -8.74 -0.41 -2.83
N VAL A 48 -7.43 -0.33 -3.04
CA VAL A 48 -6.52 0.54 -2.27
C VAL A 48 -5.78 1.44 -3.24
N ALA A 49 -5.73 2.74 -3.00
CA ALA A 49 -5.07 3.71 -3.86
C ALA A 49 -3.68 4.07 -3.33
N LEU A 50 -2.65 4.06 -4.18
CA LEU A 50 -1.32 4.51 -3.76
C LEU A 50 -1.36 6.02 -3.43
N LYS A 51 -1.10 6.36 -2.17
CA LYS A 51 -1.09 7.74 -1.67
C LYS A 51 0.29 8.37 -1.72
N ALA A 52 1.32 7.62 -1.33
CA ALA A 52 2.68 8.11 -1.25
C ALA A 52 3.70 6.98 -1.35
N THR A 53 4.86 7.29 -1.95
CA THR A 53 6.06 6.42 -1.93
C THR A 53 7.22 7.22 -1.36
N ARG A 54 7.96 6.64 -0.41
CA ARG A 54 9.13 7.25 0.25
C ARG A 54 10.26 6.24 0.37
N LEU A 55 11.49 6.72 0.46
CA LEU A 55 12.63 5.89 0.84
C LEU A 55 12.76 5.90 2.36
N HIS A 56 12.73 4.72 2.96
CA HIS A 56 12.83 4.55 4.41
C HIS A 56 13.89 3.49 4.74
N ARG A 57 14.61 3.66 5.85
CA ARG A 57 15.57 2.65 6.31
C ARG A 57 14.86 1.71 7.28
N ASN A 58 14.93 0.41 7.01
CA ASN A 58 14.41 -0.57 7.96
C ASN A 58 15.30 -0.67 9.21
N ALA A 59 14.88 -1.46 10.20
CA ALA A 59 15.62 -1.67 11.45
C ALA A 59 17.05 -2.21 11.24
N ASN A 60 17.32 -2.86 10.10
CA ASN A 60 18.64 -3.36 9.72
C ASN A 60 19.46 -2.34 8.91
N GLY A 61 19.02 -1.09 8.82
CA GLY A 61 19.69 0.01 8.10
C GLY A 61 19.57 -0.03 6.57
N LYS A 62 18.88 -1.04 6.01
CA LYS A 62 18.70 -1.19 4.56
C LYS A 62 17.63 -0.23 4.05
N LEU A 63 17.93 0.43 2.93
CA LEU A 63 16.97 1.31 2.26
C LEU A 63 15.88 0.48 1.58
N GLN A 64 14.63 0.81 1.84
CA GLN A 64 13.45 0.17 1.27
C GLN A 64 12.43 1.22 0.85
N LEU A 65 11.58 0.85 -0.11
CA LEU A 65 10.46 1.67 -0.53
C LEU A 65 9.32 1.51 0.47
N GLN A 66 9.01 2.58 1.18
CA GLN A 66 7.80 2.67 1.98
C GLN A 66 6.67 3.20 1.10
N ARG A 67 5.53 2.51 1.07
CA ARG A 67 4.36 2.90 0.30
C ARG A 67 3.15 2.98 1.21
N THR A 68 2.41 4.08 1.14
CA THR A 68 1.15 4.21 1.85
C THR A 68 0.03 4.05 0.84
N PHE A 69 -0.88 3.11 1.10
CA PHE A 69 -2.10 2.93 0.33
C PHE A 69 -3.29 3.39 1.16
N GLU A 70 -4.22 4.13 0.56
CA GLU A 70 -5.44 4.63 1.18
C GLU A 70 -6.64 3.83 0.68
N PHE A 71 -7.63 3.60 1.54
CA PHE A 71 -8.84 2.85 1.19
C PHE A 71 -10.06 3.39 1.92
N GLU A 72 -11.24 3.17 1.36
CA GLU A 72 -12.51 3.58 1.94
C GLU A 72 -13.23 2.41 2.59
N PHE A 73 -13.80 2.62 3.77
CA PHE A 73 -14.61 1.64 4.46
C PHE A 73 -15.87 2.27 5.08
N SER A 74 -16.84 1.42 5.44
CA SER A 74 -18.07 1.84 6.12
C SER A 74 -18.44 0.85 7.21
N SER A 75 -18.88 1.37 8.37
CA SER A 75 -19.38 0.54 9.47
C SER A 75 -20.86 0.19 9.35
N THR A 76 -21.68 1.08 8.76
CA THR A 76 -23.15 0.92 8.67
C THR A 76 -23.69 1.04 7.24
N GLY A 77 -22.83 1.30 6.26
CA GLY A 77 -23.21 1.58 4.86
C GLY A 77 -23.56 3.04 4.58
N GLU A 78 -23.86 3.86 5.60
CA GLU A 78 -24.24 5.27 5.40
C GLU A 78 -23.04 6.23 5.40
N HIS A 79 -22.05 5.97 6.27
CA HIS A 79 -20.88 6.83 6.41
C HIS A 79 -19.64 6.18 5.81
N ARG A 80 -18.88 6.97 5.04
CA ARG A 80 -17.58 6.59 4.50
C ARG A 80 -16.47 7.11 5.41
N TYR A 81 -15.53 6.23 5.70
CA TYR A 81 -14.33 6.51 6.46
C TYR A 81 -13.12 6.10 5.64
N PHE A 82 -11.98 6.71 5.95
CA PHE A 82 -10.71 6.38 5.30
C PHE A 82 -9.82 5.57 6.22
N GLY A 83 -9.19 4.54 5.65
CA GLY A 83 -8.09 3.81 6.25
C GLY A 83 -6.84 3.92 5.38
N SER A 84 -5.70 3.56 5.95
CA SER A 84 -4.46 3.45 5.21
C SER A 84 -3.67 2.21 5.63
N VAL A 85 -2.96 1.64 4.66
CA VAL A 85 -2.00 0.55 4.87
C VAL A 85 -0.62 1.09 4.53
N VAL A 86 0.28 1.06 5.50
CA VAL A 86 1.69 1.39 5.31
C VAL A 86 2.44 0.11 5.01
N MET A 87 3.09 0.05 3.86
CA MET A 87 3.94 -1.03 3.40
C MET A 87 5.40 -0.61 3.46
N LEU A 88 6.29 -1.51 3.89
CA LEU A 88 7.74 -1.37 3.77
C LEU A 88 8.27 -2.52 2.89
N GLY A 89 8.65 -2.18 1.66
CA GLY A 89 8.80 -3.18 0.59
C GLY A 89 7.45 -3.83 0.28
N GLN A 90 7.36 -5.14 0.49
CA GLN A 90 6.14 -5.95 0.30
C GLN A 90 5.53 -6.40 1.64
N LEU A 91 6.03 -5.89 2.76
CA LEU A 91 5.54 -6.24 4.10
C LEU A 91 4.65 -5.14 4.65
N VAL A 92 3.57 -5.52 5.33
CA VAL A 92 2.70 -4.58 6.05
C VAL A 92 3.46 -4.07 7.28
N ALA A 93 3.71 -2.77 7.33
CA ALA A 93 4.32 -2.09 8.47
C ALA A 93 3.25 -1.60 9.46
N GLY A 94 2.05 -1.26 8.99
CA GLY A 94 0.94 -0.83 9.83
C GLY A 94 -0.34 -0.62 9.04
N ILE A 95 -1.46 -0.60 9.75
CA ILE A 95 -2.79 -0.23 9.23
C ILE A 95 -3.37 0.79 10.19
N GLU A 96 -3.86 1.91 9.66
CA GLU A 96 -4.51 2.96 10.41
C GLU A 96 -5.92 3.16 9.86
N MET A 97 -6.90 3.35 10.73
CA MET A 97 -8.28 3.64 10.35
C MET A 97 -8.75 4.90 11.09
N GLN A 98 -9.51 5.74 10.39
CA GLN A 98 -10.20 6.84 11.04
C GLN A 98 -11.16 6.31 12.12
N PRO A 99 -11.37 7.06 13.22
CA PRO A 99 -12.39 6.73 14.19
C PRO A 99 -13.76 6.63 13.52
N TYR A 100 -14.45 5.51 13.76
CA TYR A 100 -15.79 5.26 13.22
C TYR A 100 -16.74 4.86 14.36
N ARG A 101 -18.04 5.00 14.11
CA ARG A 101 -19.07 4.63 15.08
C ARG A 101 -19.31 3.13 15.03
N ILE A 102 -19.21 2.47 16.18
CA ILE A 102 -19.60 1.09 16.40
C ILE A 102 -21.01 1.13 17.00
N GLN A 103 -21.96 0.39 16.41
CA GLN A 103 -23.34 0.32 16.89
C GLN A 103 -23.54 -0.89 17.79
#